data_AF-A0A397IHU4-F1
#
_entry.id   AF-A0A397IHU4-F1
#
_cell.length_a   1.000
_cell.length_b   1.000
_cell.length_c   1.000
_cell.angle_alpha   90.00
_cell.angle_beta   90.00
_cell.angle_gamma   90.00
#
_symmetry.space_group_name_H-M   'P 1'
#
loop_
_entity.id
_entity.type
_entity.pdbx_description
1 polymer ?
#
loop_
_entity_poly.entity_id
_entity_poly.type
_entity_poly.pdbx_seq_one_letter_code
_entity_poly.pdbx_strand_id
1 'polypeptide(L)' 'MFTRDDVKQVIYKLNEKERDKFQLIIEDLDENHLFIDSSKVDYIKTEVEKLLEENTYKSELLLPLNDK' A
#
# COMPACT_ATOMS: atom_id res chain seq x y z
N MET A 1 -7.01 -10.75 -6.54
CA MET A 1 -8.05 -9.85 -6.00
C MET A 1 -7.54 -9.39 -4.64
N PHE A 2 -7.20 -8.12 -4.48
CA PHE A 2 -6.79 -7.58 -3.18
C PHE A 2 -8.02 -7.44 -2.29
N THR A 3 -7.92 -7.92 -1.06
CA THR A 3 -8.95 -7.79 -0.03
C THR A 3 -8.82 -6.43 0.67
N ARG A 4 -9.84 -6.05 1.44
CA ARG A 4 -9.81 -4.79 2.21
C ARG A 4 -8.70 -4.79 3.29
N ASP A 5 -8.39 -5.97 3.83
CA ASP A 5 -7.29 -6.15 4.79
C ASP A 5 -5.92 -5.88 4.14
N ASP A 6 -5.70 -6.36 2.91
CA ASP A 6 -4.44 -6.15 2.19
C ASP A 6 -4.09 -4.66 2.02
N VAL A 7 -5.09 -3.83 1.72
CA VAL A 7 -4.91 -2.37 1.56
C VAL A 7 -4.54 -1.72 2.89
N LYS A 8 -5.21 -2.12 3.99
CA LYS A 8 -4.92 -1.58 5.33
C LYS A 8 -3.49 -1.91 5.76
N GLN A 9 -3.03 -3.14 5.50
CA GLN A 9 -1.66 -3.57 5.78
C GLN A 9 -0.62 -2.78 4.97
N VAL A 10 -0.93 -2.43 3.71
CA VAL A 10 -0.05 -1.58 2.89
C VAL A 10 0.06 -0.18 3.49
N ILE A 11 -1.07 0.41 3.91
CA ILE A 11 -1.07 1.75 4.54
C ILE A 11 -0.26 1.74 5.85
N TYR A 12 -0.33 0.65 6.64
CA TYR A 12 0.49 0.48 7.83
C TYR A 12 2.00 0.50 7.55
N LYS A 13 2.44 -0.26 6.55
CA LYS A 13 3.85 -0.28 6.13
C LYS A 13 4.30 1.10 5.65
N LEU A 14 3.43 1.82 4.96
CA LEU A 14 3.73 3.18 4.51
C LEU A 14 3.87 4.14 5.71
N ASN A 15 3.00 4.03 6.71
CA ASN A 15 3.09 4.80 7.95
C ASN A 15 4.36 4.50 8.75
N GLU A 16 4.82 3.24 8.78
CA GLU A 16 6.10 2.90 9.40
C GLU A 16 7.29 3.49 8.63
N LYS A 17 7.27 3.41 7.30
CA LYS A 17 8.34 3.95 6.43
C LYS A 17 8.49 5.46 6.55
N GLU A 18 7.37 6.17 6.70
CA GLU A 18 7.35 7.64 6.78
C GLU A 18 7.35 8.16 8.22
N ARG A 19 7.42 7.28 9.23
CA ARG A 19 7.37 7.63 10.66
C ARG A 19 8.35 8.72 11.07
N ASP A 20 9.53 8.76 10.44
CA ASP A 20 10.57 9.76 10.72
C ASP A 20 10.29 11.13 10.09
N LYS A 21 9.37 11.22 9.12
CA LYS A 21 9.02 12.45 8.42
C LYS A 21 7.68 13.01 8.88
N PHE A 22 6.66 12.17 8.95
CA PHE A 22 5.31 12.54 9.35
C PHE A 22 4.46 11.32 9.71
N GLN A 23 3.45 11.54 10.56
CA GLN A 23 2.47 10.52 10.91
C GLN A 23 1.34 10.50 9.87
N LEU A 24 1.07 9.33 9.28
CA LEU A 24 -0.03 9.12 8.33
C LEU A 24 -1.30 8.66 9.05
N ILE A 25 -1.17 7.65 9.91
CA ILE A 25 -2.27 7.09 10.68
C ILE A 25 -2.34 7.81 12.02
N ILE A 26 -3.44 8.53 12.25
CA ILE A 26 -3.73 9.18 13.53
C ILE A 26 -4.21 8.13 14.52
N GLU A 27 -5.14 7.27 14.10
CA GLU A 27 -5.75 6.23 14.93
C GLU A 27 -6.23 5.04 14.09
N ASP A 28 -6.19 3.84 14.67
CA ASP A 28 -6.85 2.65 14.12
C ASP A 28 -8.22 2.48 14.79
N LEU A 29 -9.29 2.50 13.99
CA LEU A 29 -10.66 2.50 14.51
C LEU A 29 -11.21 1.07 14.65
N ASP A 30 -11.00 0.24 13.63
CA ASP A 30 -11.43 -1.17 13.61
C ASP A 30 -10.71 -1.92 12.48
N GLU A 31 -11.02 -3.20 12.29
CA GLU A 31 -10.40 -4.07 11.28
C GLU A 31 -10.32 -3.48 9.86
N ASN A 32 -11.28 -2.63 9.46
CA ASN A 32 -11.39 -2.10 8.09
C ASN A 32 -11.27 -0.58 7.98
N HIS A 33 -11.24 0.15 9.09
CA HIS A 33 -11.25 1.62 9.08
C HIS A 33 -10.02 2.20 9.77
N LEU A 34 -9.36 3.15 9.10
CA LEU A 34 -8.26 3.94 9.63
C LEU A 34 -8.64 5.41 9.68
N PHE A 35 -8.23 6.10 10.75
CA PHE A 35 -8.33 7.54 10.85
C PHE A 35 -7.00 8.19 10.44
N ILE A 36 -7.06 9.00 9.39
CA ILE A 36 -5.89 9.48 8.64
C ILE A 36 -5.96 11.00 8.52
N ASP A 37 -4.81 11.68 8.53
CA ASP A 37 -4.75 13.09 8.20
C ASP A 37 -5.22 13.33 6.75
N SER A 38 -6.29 14.09 6.60
CA SER A 38 -6.86 14.49 5.31
C SER A 38 -5.84 15.08 4.33
N SER A 39 -4.80 15.79 4.83
CA SER A 39 -3.76 16.39 4.00
C SER A 39 -2.88 15.36 3.29
N LYS A 40 -2.91 14.10 3.73
CA LYS A 40 -2.06 13.00 3.26
C LYS A 40 -2.82 11.97 2.44
N VAL A 41 -4.13 12.12 2.27
CA VAL A 41 -4.97 11.15 1.55
C VAL A 41 -4.50 10.97 0.11
N ASP A 42 -4.18 12.05 -0.59
CA ASP A 42 -3.74 11.97 -1.99
C ASP A 42 -2.33 11.34 -2.12
N TYR A 43 -1.46 11.60 -1.15
CA TYR A 43 -0.15 10.94 -1.06
C TYR A 43 -0.31 9.43 -0.86
N ILE A 44 -1.17 9.02 0.08
CA ILE A 44 -1.43 7.60 0.37
C ILE A 44 -1.99 6.90 -0.87
N LYS A 45 -2.95 7.50 -1.58
CA LYS A 45 -3.50 6.93 -2.82
C LYS A 45 -2.39 6.69 -3.85
N THR A 46 -1.55 7.69 -4.09
CA THR A 46 -0.46 7.61 -5.06
C THR A 46 0.55 6.51 -4.71
N GLU A 47 0.96 6.44 -3.45
CA GLU A 47 1.93 5.42 -3.01
C GLU A 47 1.33 4.02 -3.01
N VAL A 48 0.06 3.87 -2.62
CA VAL A 48 -0.64 2.58 -2.68
C VAL A 48 -0.77 2.11 -4.13
N GLU A 49 -1.18 2.98 -5.05
CA GLU A 49 -1.26 2.67 -6.49
C GLU A 49 0.11 2.24 -7.04
N LYS A 50 1.17 3.00 -6.73
CA LYS A 50 2.53 2.66 -7.14
C LYS A 50 3.00 1.31 -6.60
N LEU A 51 2.74 1.03 -5.31
CA LEU A 51 3.09 -0.26 -4.70
C LEU A 51 2.32 -1.43 -5.31
N LEU A 52 1.07 -1.20 -5.73
CA LEU A 52 0.30 -2.21 -6.45
C LEU A 52 0.87 -2.42 -7.85
N GLU A 53 1.16 -1.36 -8.60
CA GLU A 53 1.76 -1.44 -9.93
C GLU A 53 3.12 -2.15 -9.91
N GLU A 54 4.03 -1.79 -9.00
CA GLU A 54 5.34 -2.43 -8.84
C GLU A 54 5.24 -3.94 -8.61
N ASN A 55 4.19 -4.40 -7.93
CA ASN A 55 3.92 -5.82 -7.72
C ASN A 55 3.23 -6.49 -8.92
N THR A 56 2.36 -5.78 -9.64
CA THR A 56 1.69 -6.29 -10.84
C THR A 56 2.69 -6.59 -11.96
N TYR A 57 3.66 -5.70 -12.22
CA TYR A 57 4.67 -5.93 -13.26
C TYR A 57 5.66 -7.07 -12.93
N LYS A 58 5.94 -7.31 -11.64
CA LYS A 58 6.76 -8.47 -11.23
C LYS A 58 6.08 -9.82 -11.55
N SER A 59 4.75 -9.86 -11.51
CA SER A 59 4.00 -11.09 -11.81
C SER A 59 4.03 -11.44 -13.29
N GLU A 60 4.11 -10.45 -14.19
CA GLU A 60 4.11 -10.67 -15.65
C GLU A 60 5.50 -11.01 -16.21
N LEU A 61 6.58 -10.59 -15.52
CA LEU A 61 7.96 -10.94 -15.86
C LEU A 61 8.38 -12.37 -15.50
N LEU A 62 7.50 -13.14 -14.86
CA LEU A 62 7.71 -14.55 -14.50
C LEU A 62 7.06 -15.55 -15.48
N LEU A 63 6.81 -15.14 -16.74
CA LEU A 63 6.63 -16.12 -17.80
C LEU A 63 7.91 -16.97 -17.87
N PRO A 64 7.83 -18.31 -17.68
CA PRO A 64 9.02 -19.13 -17.79
C PRO A 64 9.52 -19.05 -19.23
N LEU A 65 10.67 -18.38 -19.42
CA LEU A 65 11.55 -18.64 -20.56
C LEU A 65 12.07 -20.07 -20.41
N ASN A 66 11.26 -21.04 -20.85
CA ASN A 66 11.79 -22.32 -21.27
C ASN A 66 11.28 -22.58 -22.69
N ASP A 67 11.84 -21.79 -23.61
CA ASP A 67 12.07 -22.25 -24.97
C ASP A 67 13.04 -23.44 -24.90
N LYS A 68 12.59 -24.56 -25.48
CA LYS A 68 13.23 -25.87 -25.72
C LYS A 68 12.94 -26.99 -24.73
#